data_AF-A0A4U7KXY9-F1
#
_entry.id   AF-A0A4U7KXY9-F1
#
_cell.length_a   1.000
_cell.length_b   1.000
_cell.length_c   1.000
_cell.angle_alpha   90.00
_cell.angle_beta   90.00
_cell.angle_gamma   90.00
#
_symmetry.space_group_name_H-M   'P 1'
#
loop_
_entity.id
_entity.type
_entity.pdbx_description
1 polymer ?
#
loop_
_entity_poly.entity_id
_entity_poly.type
_entity_poly.pdbx_seq_one_letter_code
_entity_poly.pdbx_strand_id
1 'polypeptide(L)'
;MADTTSAADSTSATLLPGGFHAFNPQADFSDNKETNNARPLTDAVITIRIIKSFEFRSMKAYVLKSIDLTTTTIAQLEQLCRNEVKTNSSFRAFRSYADQLDTLKLYTRAHGAKTTNLIINLDNPEWVLENANLAALAKDGTAKEARTKENTTLAEIGIENETELSFFNKEAYLAFLANPNTKWDATG
;
A
#
# COMPACT_ATOMS: atom_id res chain seq x y z
N MET A 1 -51.08 -27.59 -40.80
CA MET A 1 -51.18 -26.17 -41.22
C MET A 1 -50.64 -25.37 -40.05
N ALA A 2 -49.31 -25.20 -39.99
CA ALA A 2 -48.56 -24.04 -40.50
C ALA A 2 -48.74 -22.83 -39.54
N ASP A 3 -47.74 -22.11 -39.07
CA ASP A 3 -46.31 -22.08 -39.38
C ASP A 3 -45.55 -21.37 -38.24
N THR A 4 -44.23 -21.51 -38.25
CA THR A 4 -43.22 -20.99 -37.31
C THR A 4 -42.91 -19.53 -37.62
N THR A 5 -42.66 -18.63 -36.65
CA THR A 5 -41.50 -17.70 -36.75
C THR A 5 -41.08 -17.05 -35.42
N SER A 6 -39.76 -17.16 -35.18
CA SER A 6 -38.90 -16.44 -34.24
C SER A 6 -38.54 -15.02 -34.76
N ALA A 7 -37.71 -14.29 -34.01
CA ALA A 7 -36.90 -13.10 -34.35
C ALA A 7 -37.53 -11.72 -34.04
N ALA A 8 -36.83 -10.71 -33.52
CA ALA A 8 -35.45 -10.59 -33.05
C ALA A 8 -35.30 -9.31 -32.21
N ASP A 9 -34.38 -9.35 -31.25
CA ASP A 9 -33.65 -8.19 -30.75
C ASP A 9 -33.18 -7.31 -31.92
N SER A 10 -33.49 -6.02 -31.84
CA SER A 10 -32.77 -5.01 -32.62
C SER A 10 -32.72 -3.71 -31.84
N THR A 11 -31.93 -3.68 -30.76
CA THR A 11 -31.23 -2.44 -30.41
C THR A 11 -30.25 -2.16 -31.53
N SER A 12 -30.74 -1.53 -32.61
CA SER A 12 -29.90 -1.03 -33.69
C SER A 12 -28.90 -0.06 -33.09
N ALA A 13 -27.67 -0.53 -32.89
CA ALA A 13 -26.55 0.31 -32.50
C ALA A 13 -26.47 1.43 -33.54
N THR A 14 -26.84 2.64 -33.14
CA THR A 14 -26.80 3.82 -34.01
C THR A 14 -25.32 4.13 -34.24
N LEU A 15 -24.76 3.57 -35.31
CA LEU A 15 -23.40 3.84 -35.73
C LEU A 15 -23.32 5.27 -36.22
N LEU A 16 -22.35 6.02 -35.71
CA LEU A 16 -22.02 7.36 -36.19
C LEU A 16 -21.40 7.27 -37.60
N PRO A 17 -21.44 8.36 -38.39
CA PRO A 17 -20.73 8.42 -39.67
C PRO A 17 -19.27 8.02 -39.48
N GLY A 18 -18.79 7.05 -40.26
CA GLY A 18 -17.46 6.43 -40.10
C GLY A 18 -17.45 5.09 -39.36
N GLY A 19 -18.62 4.54 -38.97
CA GLY A 19 -18.72 3.19 -38.43
C GLY A 19 -18.34 3.07 -36.95
N PHE A 20 -18.23 4.18 -36.23
CA PHE A 20 -17.97 4.18 -34.79
C PHE A 20 -19.27 4.00 -34.01
N HIS A 21 -19.23 3.23 -32.93
CA HIS A 21 -20.32 3.17 -31.97
C HIS A 21 -20.40 4.49 -31.20
N ALA A 22 -21.62 5.02 -31.02
CA ALA A 22 -21.85 6.14 -30.12
C ALA A 22 -21.36 5.76 -28.70
N PHE A 23 -20.58 6.65 -28.08
CA PHE A 23 -20.12 6.49 -26.71
C PHE A 23 -21.35 6.41 -25.78
N ASN A 24 -21.63 5.22 -25.27
CA ASN A 24 -22.73 4.94 -24.36
C ASN A 24 -22.17 4.32 -23.07
N PRO A 25 -21.59 5.12 -22.17
CA PRO A 25 -21.07 4.61 -20.91
C PRO A 25 -22.23 4.08 -20.09
N GLN A 26 -22.33 2.75 -19.99
CA GLN A 26 -23.13 2.07 -18.98
C GLN A 26 -22.46 2.31 -17.64
N ALA A 27 -22.70 3.48 -17.06
CA ALA A 27 -22.14 3.80 -15.77
C ALA A 27 -23.17 3.48 -14.70
N ASP A 28 -23.06 2.27 -14.14
CA ASP A 28 -23.71 1.96 -12.87
C ASP A 28 -22.92 2.65 -11.74
N PHE A 29 -23.14 3.96 -11.59
CA PHE A 29 -22.58 4.78 -10.51
C PHE A 29 -23.39 4.67 -9.22
N SER A 30 -24.22 3.62 -9.05
CA SER A 30 -25.11 3.50 -7.89
C SER A 30 -24.37 3.24 -6.58
N ASP A 31 -23.13 2.70 -6.64
CA ASP A 31 -22.27 2.51 -5.48
C ASP A 31 -20.97 3.33 -5.60
N ASN A 32 -20.95 4.51 -4.98
CA ASN A 32 -19.80 5.41 -4.90
C ASN A 32 -18.97 5.19 -3.61
N LYS A 33 -18.97 3.98 -3.05
CA LYS A 33 -18.18 3.67 -1.87
C LYS A 33 -16.68 3.79 -2.17
N GLU A 34 -15.98 4.57 -1.37
CA GLU A 34 -14.53 4.72 -1.49
C GLU A 34 -13.82 3.37 -1.35
N THR A 35 -12.76 3.13 -2.13
CA THR A 35 -12.08 1.81 -2.20
C THR A 35 -11.41 1.43 -0.87
N ASN A 36 -10.97 2.40 -0.07
CA ASN A 36 -10.47 2.16 1.29
C ASN A 36 -11.56 1.60 2.23
N ASN A 37 -12.83 1.91 1.98
CA ASN A 37 -13.97 1.39 2.74
C ASN A 37 -14.59 0.14 2.09
N ALA A 38 -14.16 -0.25 0.89
CA ALA A 38 -14.72 -1.40 0.16
C ALA A 38 -14.53 -2.73 0.92
N ARG A 39 -13.47 -2.83 1.73
CA ARG A 39 -13.17 -3.99 2.56
C ARG A 39 -13.19 -3.64 4.05
N PRO A 40 -13.68 -4.52 4.94
CA PRO A 40 -13.61 -4.29 6.38
C PRO A 40 -12.15 -4.32 6.86
N LEU A 41 -11.86 -3.69 8.01
CA LEU A 41 -10.51 -3.69 8.60
C LEU A 41 -9.98 -5.09 8.93
N THR A 42 -10.87 -6.08 9.07
CA THR A 42 -10.52 -7.48 9.30
C THR A 42 -10.10 -8.23 8.04
N ASP A 43 -10.30 -7.67 6.85
CA ASP A 43 -9.92 -8.25 5.54
C ASP A 43 -9.35 -7.17 4.60
N ALA A 44 -8.28 -6.50 5.04
CA ALA A 44 -7.66 -5.45 4.25
C ALA A 44 -6.61 -5.99 3.27
N VAL A 45 -6.29 -5.20 2.25
CA VAL A 45 -5.11 -5.37 1.39
C VAL A 45 -4.18 -4.19 1.61
N ILE A 46 -2.93 -4.42 1.99
CA ILE A 46 -1.93 -3.36 2.18
C ILE A 46 -0.69 -3.63 1.36
N THR A 47 0.02 -2.56 0.99
CA THR A 47 1.27 -2.66 0.23
C THR A 47 2.43 -2.15 1.05
N ILE A 48 3.50 -2.95 1.17
CA ILE A 48 4.72 -2.58 1.87
C ILE A 48 5.85 -2.48 0.86
N ARG A 49 6.41 -1.29 0.70
CA ARG A 49 7.62 -1.03 -0.08
C ARG A 49 8.83 -1.46 0.75
N ILE A 50 9.41 -2.61 0.44
CA ILE A 50 10.67 -3.07 1.04
C ILE A 50 11.81 -2.29 0.38
N ILE A 51 12.50 -1.45 1.13
CA ILE A 51 13.59 -0.61 0.63
C ILE A 51 14.92 -1.22 1.04
N LYS A 52 15.75 -1.55 0.04
CA LYS A 52 17.12 -2.04 0.25
C LYS A 52 18.14 -0.89 0.25
N SER A 53 17.91 0.12 -0.58
CA SER A 53 18.82 1.28 -0.67
C SER A 53 18.07 2.54 -1.07
N PHE A 54 18.28 3.61 -0.30
CA PHE A 54 17.81 4.94 -0.64
C PHE A 54 18.64 5.57 -1.76
N GLU A 55 19.96 5.42 -1.72
CA GLU A 55 20.87 6.00 -2.71
C GLU A 55 20.61 5.44 -4.11
N PHE A 56 20.52 4.12 -4.25
CA PHE A 56 20.25 3.44 -5.53
C PHE A 56 18.77 3.30 -5.85
N ARG A 57 17.89 3.86 -5.00
CA ARG A 57 16.43 3.79 -5.15
C ARG A 57 15.91 2.36 -5.35
N SER A 58 16.55 1.39 -4.69
CA SER A 58 16.23 -0.03 -4.83
C SER A 58 15.13 -0.42 -3.85
N MET A 59 13.93 -0.65 -4.36
CA MET A 59 12.78 -1.10 -3.58
C MET A 59 11.99 -2.18 -4.31
N LYS A 60 11.24 -2.98 -3.53
CA LYS A 60 10.29 -3.96 -4.06
C LYS A 60 9.02 -3.99 -3.22
N ALA A 61 7.87 -3.94 -3.87
CA ALA A 61 6.57 -4.01 -3.21
C ALA A 61 6.27 -5.44 -2.75
N TYR A 62 5.80 -5.57 -1.51
CA TYR A 62 5.17 -6.74 -0.92
C TYR A 62 3.69 -6.42 -0.68
N VAL A 63 2.80 -7.16 -1.32
CA VAL A 63 1.35 -6.96 -1.17
C VAL A 63 0.80 -8.03 -0.24
N LEU A 64 0.35 -7.61 0.94
CA LEU A 64 -0.35 -8.47 1.89
C LEU A 64 -1.84 -8.40 1.61
N LYS A 65 -2.44 -9.57 1.38
CA LYS A 65 -3.88 -9.71 1.13
C LYS A 65 -4.53 -10.36 2.34
N SER A 66 -5.78 -9.97 2.62
CA SER A 66 -6.58 -10.55 3.68
C SER A 66 -5.92 -10.52 5.04
N ILE A 67 -5.42 -9.34 5.40
CA ILE A 67 -4.85 -9.06 6.72
C ILE A 67 -5.91 -8.44 7.64
N ASP A 68 -5.94 -8.90 8.89
CA ASP A 68 -6.75 -8.29 9.94
C ASP A 68 -5.94 -7.19 10.63
N LEU A 69 -6.28 -5.93 10.33
CA LEU A 69 -5.62 -4.74 10.86
C LEU A 69 -5.96 -4.49 12.34
N THR A 70 -7.05 -5.07 12.83
CA THR A 70 -7.51 -4.87 14.21
C THR A 70 -6.74 -5.71 15.22
N THR A 71 -6.14 -6.81 14.76
CA THR A 71 -5.38 -7.75 15.59
C THR A 71 -3.88 -7.74 15.28
N THR A 72 -3.49 -7.47 14.03
CA THR A 72 -2.08 -7.46 13.65
C THR A 72 -1.35 -6.26 14.25
N THR A 73 -0.25 -6.51 14.94
CA THR A 73 0.61 -5.47 15.53
C THR A 73 1.71 -5.02 14.59
N ILE A 74 2.30 -3.86 14.86
CA ILE A 74 3.40 -3.32 14.05
C ILE A 74 4.59 -4.28 14.05
N ALA A 75 4.96 -4.80 15.22
CA ALA A 75 6.06 -5.77 15.35
C ALA A 75 5.78 -7.08 14.58
N GLN A 76 4.54 -7.56 14.59
CA GLN A 76 4.14 -8.72 13.79
C GLN A 76 4.27 -8.45 12.29
N LEU A 77 3.84 -7.27 11.82
CA LEU A 77 3.98 -6.88 10.42
C LEU A 77 5.45 -6.81 9.98
N GLU A 78 6.33 -6.24 10.81
CA GLU A 78 7.78 -6.23 10.53
C GLU A 78 8.34 -7.64 10.39
N GLN A 79 7.92 -8.56 11.27
CA GLN A 79 8.37 -9.95 11.22
C GLN A 79 7.85 -10.67 9.97
N LEU A 80 6.60 -10.44 9.57
CA LEU A 80 6.04 -10.94 8.31
C LEU A 80 6.86 -10.46 7.11
N CYS A 81 7.21 -9.17 7.08
CA CYS A 81 8.04 -8.61 6.01
C CYS A 81 9.44 -9.24 5.99
N ARG A 82 10.11 -9.38 7.13
CA ARG A 82 11.43 -10.04 7.21
C ARG A 82 11.37 -11.48 6.74
N ASN A 83 10.33 -12.22 7.14
CA ASN A 83 10.13 -13.60 6.72
C ASN A 83 9.90 -13.70 5.20
N GLU A 84 9.03 -12.86 4.65
CA GLU A 84 8.76 -12.80 3.21
C GLU A 84 10.04 -12.56 2.40
N VAL A 85 10.86 -11.58 2.80
CA VAL A 85 12.11 -11.25 2.11
C VAL A 85 13.06 -12.45 2.11
N LYS A 86 13.11 -13.23 3.20
CA LYS A 86 13.97 -14.41 3.33
C LYS A 86 13.49 -15.59 2.50
N THR A 87 12.18 -15.84 2.44
CA THR A 87 11.62 -17.07 1.87
C THR A 87 11.27 -16.92 0.38
N ASN A 88 10.65 -15.82 -0.03
CA ASN A 88 10.14 -15.65 -1.38
C ASN A 88 11.29 -15.46 -2.40
N SER A 89 11.26 -16.20 -3.50
CA SER A 89 12.28 -16.13 -4.56
C SER A 89 12.33 -14.77 -5.24
N SER A 90 11.21 -14.05 -5.29
CA SER A 90 11.10 -12.70 -5.86
C SER A 90 11.95 -11.67 -5.11
N PHE A 91 12.29 -11.94 -3.84
CA PHE A 91 13.13 -11.10 -3.00
C PHE A 91 14.59 -11.56 -2.97
N ARG A 92 15.03 -12.43 -3.89
CA ARG A 92 16.42 -12.95 -3.91
C ARG A 92 17.49 -11.86 -3.79
N ALA A 93 17.33 -10.73 -4.47
CA ALA A 93 18.27 -9.61 -4.43
C ALA A 93 18.25 -8.81 -3.10
N PHE A 94 17.25 -9.03 -2.26
CA PHE A 94 16.99 -8.34 -0.99
C PHE A 94 17.31 -9.24 0.23
N ARG A 95 17.47 -10.56 0.05
CA ARG A 95 17.65 -11.54 1.14
C ARG A 95 18.78 -11.20 2.11
N SER A 96 19.95 -10.80 1.60
CA SER A 96 21.10 -10.43 2.44
C SER A 96 20.86 -9.20 3.30
N TYR A 97 19.83 -8.41 2.97
CA TYR A 97 19.46 -7.18 3.66
C TYR A 97 18.29 -7.39 4.64
N ALA A 98 17.67 -8.57 4.67
CA ALA A 98 16.45 -8.82 5.45
C ALA A 98 16.61 -8.51 6.95
N ASP A 99 17.77 -8.83 7.53
CA ASP A 99 18.06 -8.62 8.95
C ASP A 99 18.38 -7.16 9.31
N GLN A 100 18.60 -6.31 8.30
CA GLN A 100 18.82 -4.87 8.49
C GLN A 100 17.52 -4.07 8.46
N LEU A 101 16.39 -4.69 8.09
CA LEU A 101 15.09 -4.01 8.04
C LEU A 101 14.45 -3.97 9.44
N ASP A 102 14.24 -2.76 9.95
CA ASP A 102 13.86 -2.53 11.36
C ASP A 102 12.76 -1.46 11.56
N THR A 103 12.44 -0.69 10.52
CA THR A 103 11.57 0.48 10.66
C THR A 103 10.53 0.58 9.56
N LEU A 104 9.27 0.72 9.98
CA LEU A 104 8.12 1.02 9.13
C LEU A 104 7.83 2.53 9.12
N LYS A 105 7.37 3.04 7.99
CA LYS A 105 6.86 4.41 7.82
C LYS A 105 5.62 4.40 6.93
N LEU A 106 4.62 5.23 7.20
CA LEU A 106 3.53 5.45 6.26
C LEU A 106 4.07 6.12 4.98
N TYR A 107 3.70 5.58 3.82
CA TYR A 107 4.08 6.15 2.54
C TYR A 107 2.97 7.06 2.02
N THR A 108 1.74 6.55 1.96
CA THR A 108 0.54 7.31 1.60
C THR A 108 -0.65 6.83 2.42
N ARG A 109 -1.48 7.77 2.88
CA ARG A 109 -2.80 7.49 3.45
C ARG A 109 -3.86 7.49 2.36
N ALA A 110 -4.99 6.82 2.59
CA ALA A 110 -6.17 6.96 1.74
C ALA A 110 -6.51 8.46 1.58
N HIS A 111 -6.76 8.89 0.34
CA HIS A 111 -7.06 10.28 -0.04
C HIS A 111 -5.94 11.31 0.21
N GLY A 112 -4.74 10.87 0.60
CA GLY A 112 -3.56 11.72 0.71
C GLY A 112 -2.89 11.96 -0.64
N ALA A 113 -2.29 13.14 -0.82
CA ALA A 113 -1.42 13.39 -1.96
C ALA A 113 -0.21 12.43 -1.93
N LYS A 114 0.13 11.86 -3.10
CA LYS A 114 1.34 11.05 -3.20
C LYS A 114 2.57 11.95 -3.06
N THR A 115 3.56 11.46 -2.30
CA THR A 115 4.89 12.07 -2.23
C THR A 115 5.52 12.13 -3.62
N THR A 116 6.30 13.19 -3.87
CA THR A 116 7.10 13.33 -5.10
C THR A 116 8.29 12.36 -5.13
N ASN A 117 8.75 11.92 -3.95
CA ASN A 117 9.81 10.93 -3.82
C ASN A 117 9.26 9.51 -3.95
N LEU A 118 9.73 8.79 -4.97
CA LEU A 118 9.25 7.45 -5.35
C LEU A 118 9.67 6.31 -4.40
N ILE A 119 10.62 6.58 -3.51
CA ILE A 119 11.21 5.56 -2.64
C ILE A 119 10.62 5.63 -1.25
N ILE A 120 10.49 6.84 -0.69
CA ILE A 120 9.94 7.04 0.65
C ILE A 120 9.26 8.39 0.74
N ASN A 121 8.25 8.50 1.60
CA ASN A 121 7.64 9.78 1.93
C ASN A 121 8.63 10.62 2.74
N LEU A 122 9.02 11.79 2.23
CA LEU A 122 9.87 12.75 2.95
C LEU A 122 9.07 13.92 3.56
N ASP A 123 7.83 14.09 3.11
CA ASP A 123 6.99 15.22 3.47
C ASP A 123 6.46 15.12 4.91
N ASN A 124 6.36 13.91 5.46
CA ASN A 124 5.82 13.63 6.79
C ASN A 124 6.85 12.84 7.63
N PRO A 125 7.82 13.49 8.28
CA PRO A 125 8.83 12.82 9.11
C PRO A 125 8.23 12.12 10.33
N GLU A 126 7.08 12.59 10.83
CA GLU A 126 6.38 12.05 11.99
C GLU A 126 5.67 10.71 11.72
N TRP A 127 5.57 10.28 10.46
CA TRP A 127 4.94 9.01 10.07
C TRP A 127 5.81 7.77 10.25
N VAL A 128 7.03 7.92 10.78
CA VAL A 128 7.87 6.78 11.17
C VAL A 128 7.23 6.09 12.37
N LEU A 129 7.07 4.78 12.34
CA LEU A 129 6.39 4.04 13.40
C LEU A 129 7.39 3.68 14.50
N GLU A 130 7.51 4.50 15.55
CA GLU A 130 8.41 4.27 16.69
C GLU A 130 7.68 4.37 18.03
N ASN A 131 8.09 3.57 19.02
CA ASN A 131 7.45 3.59 20.35
C ASN A 131 7.31 5.01 20.93
N ALA A 132 8.27 5.90 20.65
CA ALA A 132 8.25 7.28 21.12
C ALA A 132 7.13 8.15 20.51
N ASN A 133 6.65 7.87 19.30
CA ASN A 133 5.65 8.68 18.60
C ASN A 133 4.34 7.95 18.25
N LEU A 134 4.23 6.63 18.52
CA LEU A 134 2.98 5.88 18.29
C LEU A 134 1.76 6.50 18.99
N ALA A 135 1.96 7.11 20.16
CA ALA A 135 0.89 7.80 20.87
C ALA A 135 0.28 8.97 20.09
N ALA A 136 1.09 9.69 19.30
CA ALA A 136 0.64 10.82 18.50
C ALA A 136 0.01 10.38 17.16
N LEU A 137 0.32 9.17 16.69
CA LEU A 137 -0.20 8.61 15.44
C LEU A 137 -1.54 7.88 15.61
N ALA A 138 -1.91 7.53 16.85
CA ALA A 138 -3.14 6.81 17.12
C ALA A 138 -4.38 7.65 16.78
N LYS A 139 -5.33 7.08 16.03
CA LYS A 139 -6.61 7.75 15.70
C LYS A 139 -7.50 7.92 16.93
N ASP A 140 -7.40 6.97 17.85
CA ASP A 140 -8.26 6.93 19.02
C ASP A 140 -7.54 7.66 20.16
N GLY A 141 -8.16 8.72 20.68
CA GLY A 141 -7.76 9.39 21.93
C GLY A 141 -7.88 8.49 23.16
N THR A 142 -8.00 7.17 22.97
CA THR A 142 -7.93 6.17 24.02
C THR A 142 -6.53 6.20 24.62
N ALA A 143 -6.45 6.59 25.89
CA ALA A 143 -5.25 6.48 26.69
C ALA A 143 -5.00 4.98 26.99
N LYS A 144 -4.33 4.28 26.08
CA LYS A 144 -3.61 3.06 26.44
C LYS A 144 -2.37 3.45 27.25
N GLU A 145 -1.98 2.60 28.19
CA GLU A 145 -0.61 2.58 28.73
C GLU A 145 0.42 2.56 27.58
N ALA A 146 1.69 2.81 27.91
CA ALA A 146 2.80 2.99 26.94
C ALA A 146 2.61 2.19 25.64
N ARG A 147 2.32 2.90 24.54
CA ARG A 147 2.18 2.30 23.20
C ARG A 147 3.54 1.88 22.70
N THR A 148 3.65 0.62 22.31
CA THR A 148 4.84 0.04 21.70
C THR A 148 4.46 -0.69 20.41
N LYS A 149 5.44 -0.95 19.54
CA LYS A 149 5.23 -1.72 18.31
C LYS A 149 4.60 -3.10 18.56
N GLU A 150 4.84 -3.68 19.73
CA GLU A 150 4.37 -5.01 20.11
C GLU A 150 2.89 -5.02 20.53
N ASN A 151 2.37 -3.91 21.07
CA ASN A 151 1.00 -3.83 21.60
C ASN A 151 0.05 -2.91 20.81
N THR A 152 0.60 -2.20 19.81
CA THR A 152 -0.15 -1.29 18.95
C THR A 152 -0.50 -1.98 17.64
N THR A 153 -1.78 -1.99 17.29
CA THR A 153 -2.30 -2.61 16.07
C THR A 153 -2.25 -1.65 14.89
N LEU A 154 -2.34 -2.20 13.67
CA LEU A 154 -2.30 -1.38 12.45
C LEU A 154 -3.51 -0.44 12.37
N ALA A 155 -4.69 -0.92 12.77
CA ALA A 155 -5.91 -0.10 12.80
C ALA A 155 -5.78 1.09 13.78
N GLU A 156 -5.13 0.90 14.93
CA GLU A 156 -4.97 1.97 15.95
C GLU A 156 -4.20 3.18 15.40
N ILE A 157 -3.20 2.97 14.54
CA ILE A 157 -2.45 4.04 13.88
C ILE A 157 -3.08 4.51 12.56
N GLY A 158 -4.32 4.10 12.31
CA GLY A 158 -5.10 4.55 11.18
C GLY A 158 -4.74 3.93 9.84
N ILE A 159 -4.09 2.76 9.83
CA ILE A 159 -3.93 1.98 8.60
C ILE A 159 -5.30 1.43 8.21
N GLU A 160 -5.62 1.56 6.93
CA GLU A 160 -6.86 1.10 6.30
C GLU A 160 -6.55 0.25 5.05
N ASN A 161 -7.60 -0.28 4.42
CA ASN A 161 -7.46 -0.94 3.12
C ASN A 161 -6.74 -0.02 2.11
N GLU A 162 -5.87 -0.62 1.30
CA GLU A 162 -5.03 0.00 0.28
C GLU A 162 -3.95 0.97 0.80
N THR A 163 -3.71 1.00 2.11
CA THR A 163 -2.59 1.79 2.68
C THR A 163 -1.25 1.29 2.14
N GLU A 164 -0.38 2.25 1.78
CA GLU A 164 1.01 1.97 1.42
C GLU A 164 1.95 2.34 2.57
N LEU A 165 2.84 1.42 2.92
CA LEU A 165 3.90 1.56 3.92
C LEU A 165 5.28 1.40 3.26
N SER A 166 6.31 1.90 3.91
CA SER A 166 7.72 1.65 3.59
C SER A 166 8.38 0.90 4.73
N PHE A 167 9.16 -0.15 4.43
CA PHE A 167 9.96 -0.90 5.41
C PHE A 167 11.44 -0.85 5.04
N PHE A 168 12.27 -0.39 5.96
CA PHE A 168 13.67 -0.02 5.69
C PHE A 168 14.55 -0.13 6.94
N ASN A 169 15.85 0.09 6.76
CA ASN A 169 16.83 0.25 7.83
C ASN A 169 16.87 1.71 8.30
N LYS A 170 16.61 1.96 9.60
CA LYS A 170 16.54 3.32 10.15
C LYS A 170 17.84 4.11 9.99
N GLU A 171 18.98 3.48 10.22
CA GLU A 171 20.28 4.13 10.14
C GLU A 171 20.56 4.63 8.71
N ALA A 172 20.29 3.80 7.70
CA ALA A 172 20.41 4.16 6.30
C ALA A 172 19.46 5.30 5.90
N TYR A 173 18.25 5.33 6.47
CA TYR A 173 17.31 6.43 6.27
C TYR A 173 17.83 7.75 6.86
N LEU A 174 18.34 7.73 8.09
CA LEU A 174 18.91 8.93 8.73
C LEU A 174 20.15 9.44 7.96
N ALA A 175 21.02 8.53 7.50
CA ALA A 175 22.16 8.88 6.67
C ALA A 175 21.72 9.52 5.34
N PHE A 176 20.66 9.00 4.72
CA PHE A 176 20.07 9.58 3.51
C PHE A 176 19.46 10.96 3.75
N LEU A 177 18.79 11.19 4.88
CA LEU A 177 18.29 12.53 5.22
C LEU A 177 19.41 13.56 5.40
N ALA A 178 20.52 13.15 6.03
CA ALA A 178 21.68 14.02 6.22
C ALA A 178 22.39 14.35 4.90
N ASN A 179 22.37 13.44 3.93
CA ASN A 179 23.00 13.64 2.62
C ASN A 179 22.20 12.95 1.50
N PRO A 180 21.14 13.59 0.98
CA PRO A 180 20.22 12.99 0.03
C PRO A 180 20.83 12.92 -1.38
N ASN A 181 21.75 11.98 -1.58
CA ASN A 181 22.33 11.70 -2.89
C ASN A 181 21.68 10.47 -3.52
N THR A 182 21.28 10.61 -4.79
CA THR A 182 20.85 9.48 -5.61
C THR A 182 22.01 9.04 -6.49
N LYS A 183 22.31 7.75 -6.45
CA LYS A 183 23.27 7.08 -7.35
C LYS A 183 22.49 6.31 -8.42
N TRP A 184 23.04 6.28 -9.62
CA TRP A 184 22.51 5.48 -10.73
C TRP A 184 23.27 4.16 -10.75
N ASP A 185 22.58 3.03 -10.89
CA ASP A 185 23.24 1.78 -11.23
C ASP A 185 23.86 1.92 -12.62
N ALA A 186 25.18 1.80 -12.72
CA ALA A 186 25.93 1.97 -13.98
C ALA A 186 25.77 0.80 -14.96
N THR A 187 24.77 -0.06 -14.75
CA THR A 187 24.58 -1.30 -15.53
C THR A 187 23.12 -1.39 -15.95
N GLY A 188 22.86 -0.90 -17.17
CA GLY A 188 21.68 -1.28 -17.96
C GLY A 188 21.83 -2.68 -18.55
#